data_AF-A0A1V5X7D3-F1
#
_entry.id   AF-A0A1V5X7D3-F1
#
_cell.length_a   1.000
_cell.length_b   1.000
_cell.length_c   1.000
_cell.angle_alpha   90.00
_cell.angle_beta   90.00
_cell.angle_gamma   90.00
#
_symmetry.space_group_name_H-M   'P 1'
#
loop_
_entity.id
_entity.type
_entity.pdbx_description
1 polymer ?
#
loop_
_entity_poly.entity_id
_entity_poly.type
_entity_poly.pdbx_seq_one_letter_code
_entity_poly.pdbx_strand_id
1 'polypeptide(L)'
;MARPKKLSTDQMINIVDSFFESNGDPSRLKCSFLEEYAVSLGIAVKAYDFRRDEDVRRRMEELRNSVKIDEVGVVAYKSMDADAFLNRNHTREMMRNSLLELDETWRRVYEKAADLSKKNRGFLADIFSKNQTIEALSSDKAALVAKLKVVKTASDALLLENRYLKKALKQYLYPAVANEILKNENVLEQGDTEVAPEAMSNLTDPAVPATFSNSIAADREMLSREEALLNRMQNQIFGGDNNA
;
A
#
# COMPACT_ATOMS: atom_id res chain seq x y z
N MET A 1 -14.03 -44.63 10.06
CA MET A 1 -15.25 -44.28 10.82
C MET A 1 -14.89 -43.27 11.89
N ALA A 2 -15.53 -42.09 11.88
CA ALA A 2 -15.21 -41.01 12.83
C ALA A 2 -15.83 -41.31 14.20
N ARG A 3 -15.03 -41.16 15.28
CA ARG A 3 -15.49 -41.38 16.66
C ARG A 3 -16.65 -40.41 16.99
N PRO A 4 -17.77 -40.90 17.57
CA PRO A 4 -18.89 -40.05 17.93
C PRO A 4 -18.49 -39.04 19.00
N LYS A 5 -19.03 -37.82 18.90
CA LYS A 5 -18.79 -36.74 19.86
C LYS A 5 -19.39 -37.14 21.21
N LYS A 6 -18.67 -36.87 22.30
CA LYS A 6 -19.12 -37.17 23.67
C LYS A 6 -20.03 -36.09 24.25
N LEU A 7 -20.07 -34.91 23.65
CA LEU A 7 -20.78 -33.72 24.14
C LEU A 7 -21.52 -33.03 22.98
N SER A 8 -22.66 -32.40 23.28
CA SER A 8 -23.40 -31.60 22.31
C SER A 8 -22.69 -30.28 22.03
N THR A 9 -22.83 -29.74 20.82
CA THR A 9 -22.26 -28.45 20.40
C THR A 9 -22.69 -27.31 21.34
N ASP A 10 -23.95 -27.28 21.76
CA ASP A 10 -24.49 -26.24 22.65
C ASP A 10 -23.86 -26.27 24.04
N GLN A 11 -23.55 -27.47 24.54
CA GLN A 11 -22.88 -27.63 25.84
C GLN A 11 -21.44 -27.12 25.78
N MET A 12 -20.75 -27.29 24.63
CA MET A 12 -19.42 -26.74 24.44
C MET A 12 -19.42 -25.22 24.34
N ILE A 13 -20.43 -24.63 23.68
CA ILE A 13 -20.63 -23.17 23.62
C ILE A 13 -20.86 -22.60 25.03
N ASN A 14 -21.70 -23.24 25.85
CA ASN A 14 -21.94 -22.78 27.22
C ASN A 14 -20.68 -22.79 28.10
N ILE A 15 -19.76 -23.76 27.88
CA ILE A 15 -18.47 -23.81 28.59
C ILE A 15 -17.57 -22.66 28.14
N VAL A 16 -17.58 -22.32 26.85
CA VAL A 16 -16.83 -21.16 26.31
C VAL A 16 -17.34 -19.85 26.90
N ASP A 17 -18.65 -19.66 26.90
CA ASP A 17 -19.28 -18.42 27.38
C ASP A 17 -19.05 -18.26 28.90
N SER A 18 -19.24 -19.31 29.70
CA SER A 18 -18.98 -19.26 31.16
C SER A 18 -17.50 -19.05 31.52
N PHE A 19 -16.58 -19.63 30.74
CA PHE A 19 -15.14 -19.37 30.90
C PHE A 19 -14.79 -17.91 30.60
N PHE A 20 -15.41 -17.34 29.56
CA PHE A 20 -15.20 -15.95 29.16
C PHE A 20 -15.77 -14.97 30.19
N GLU A 21 -16.97 -15.21 30.70
CA GLU A 21 -17.58 -14.39 31.77
C GLU A 21 -16.74 -14.40 33.06
N SER A 22 -16.11 -15.53 33.38
CA SER A 22 -15.31 -15.68 34.61
C SER A 22 -13.92 -15.05 34.51
N ASN A 23 -13.31 -15.02 33.31
CA ASN A 23 -11.92 -14.59 33.13
C ASN A 23 -11.74 -13.27 32.36
N GLY A 24 -12.73 -12.82 31.60
CA GLY A 24 -12.76 -11.52 30.92
C GLY A 24 -11.70 -11.27 29.82
N ASP A 25 -10.69 -12.14 29.69
CA ASP A 25 -9.53 -11.93 28.81
C ASP A 25 -9.64 -12.70 27.47
N PRO A 26 -9.74 -12.01 26.32
CA PRO A 26 -9.76 -12.64 25.00
C PRO A 26 -8.52 -13.48 24.67
N SER A 27 -7.35 -13.10 25.20
CA SER A 27 -6.09 -13.82 24.96
C SER A 27 -6.03 -15.19 25.64
N ARG A 28 -6.92 -15.44 26.61
CA ARG A 28 -7.02 -16.68 27.37
C ARG A 28 -8.05 -17.66 26.80
N LEU A 29 -8.82 -17.28 25.77
CA LEU A 29 -9.69 -18.17 24.99
C LEU A 29 -8.86 -19.13 24.11
N LYS A 30 -8.13 -20.06 24.75
CA LYS A 30 -7.42 -21.16 24.09
C LYS A 30 -8.09 -22.48 24.45
N CYS A 31 -8.19 -23.39 23.49
CA CYS A 31 -8.82 -24.70 23.70
C CYS A 31 -8.18 -25.52 24.83
N SER A 32 -6.89 -25.28 25.15
CA SER A 32 -6.22 -25.89 26.30
C SER A 32 -6.77 -25.41 27.65
N PHE A 33 -7.05 -24.11 27.77
CA PHE A 33 -7.63 -23.55 28.99
C PHE A 33 -9.11 -23.91 29.16
N LEU A 34 -9.83 -24.05 28.04
CA LEU A 34 -11.21 -24.55 28.05
C LEU A 34 -11.28 -26.02 28.48
N GLU A 35 -10.28 -26.84 28.15
CA GLU A 35 -10.17 -28.22 28.66
C GLU A 35 -9.95 -28.24 30.17
N GLU A 36 -9.01 -27.44 30.69
CA GLU A 36 -8.77 -27.32 32.14
C GLU A 36 -10.02 -26.83 32.88
N TYR A 37 -10.73 -25.85 32.29
CA TYR A 37 -11.97 -25.33 32.87
C TYR A 37 -13.11 -26.35 32.83
N ALA A 38 -13.29 -27.07 31.71
CA ALA A 38 -14.28 -28.15 31.62
C ALA A 38 -14.01 -29.26 32.65
N VAL A 39 -12.74 -29.60 32.89
CA VAL A 39 -12.34 -30.55 33.93
C VAL A 39 -12.67 -30.03 35.33
N SER A 40 -12.48 -28.73 35.59
CA SER A 40 -12.86 -28.10 36.87
C SER A 40 -14.38 -28.14 37.14
N LEU A 41 -15.19 -28.15 36.08
CA LEU A 41 -16.65 -28.31 36.13
C LEU A 41 -17.10 -29.79 36.17
N GLY A 42 -16.17 -30.75 36.20
CA GLY A 42 -16.45 -32.18 36.23
C GLY A 42 -16.83 -32.79 34.88
N ILE A 43 -16.59 -32.09 33.76
CA ILE A 43 -16.93 -32.53 32.41
C ILE A 43 -15.67 -33.01 31.69
N ALA A 44 -15.65 -34.28 31.26
CA ALA A 44 -14.50 -34.87 30.57
C ALA A 44 -14.49 -34.55 29.07
N VAL A 45 -14.01 -33.35 28.70
CA VAL A 45 -13.88 -32.87 27.32
C VAL A 45 -12.42 -32.55 27.01
N LYS A 46 -11.93 -32.92 25.83
CA LYS A 46 -10.54 -32.61 25.42
C LYS A 46 -10.47 -31.34 24.58
N ALA A 47 -9.33 -30.65 24.56
CA ALA A 47 -9.09 -29.50 23.70
C ALA A 47 -9.35 -29.79 22.21
N TYR A 48 -9.15 -31.05 21.79
CA TYR A 48 -9.44 -31.50 20.42
C TYR A 48 -10.92 -31.38 20.05
N ASP A 49 -11.84 -31.61 21.00
CA ASP A 49 -13.28 -31.58 20.72
C ASP A 49 -13.74 -30.13 20.43
N PHE A 50 -13.29 -29.16 21.22
CA PHE A 50 -13.52 -27.72 20.96
C PHE A 50 -12.91 -27.25 19.63
N ARG A 51 -11.77 -27.82 19.22
CA ARG A 51 -11.16 -27.50 17.91
C ARG A 51 -11.92 -28.10 16.74
N ARG A 52 -12.57 -29.25 16.91
CA ARG A 52 -13.27 -29.97 15.84
C ARG A 52 -14.60 -29.30 15.48
N ASP A 53 -15.20 -28.55 16.39
CA ASP A 53 -16.49 -27.89 16.21
C ASP A 53 -16.37 -26.47 15.65
N GLU A 54 -16.87 -26.29 14.43
CA GLU A 54 -16.84 -25.01 13.71
C GLU A 54 -17.68 -23.93 14.41
N ASP A 55 -18.83 -24.28 14.99
CA ASP A 55 -19.72 -23.33 15.66
C ASP A 55 -19.13 -22.82 16.98
N VAL A 56 -18.43 -23.69 17.71
CA VAL A 56 -17.68 -23.34 18.92
C VAL A 56 -16.54 -22.39 18.58
N ARG A 57 -15.82 -22.66 17.47
CA ARG A 57 -14.73 -21.78 17.00
C ARG A 57 -15.28 -20.41 16.61
N ARG A 58 -16.38 -20.36 15.87
CA ARG A 58 -17.06 -19.12 15.49
C ARG A 58 -17.42 -18.28 16.71
N ARG A 59 -17.99 -18.90 17.74
CA ARG A 59 -18.32 -18.23 19.01
C ARG A 59 -17.09 -17.69 19.74
N MET A 60 -16.01 -18.46 19.80
CA MET A 60 -14.74 -17.99 20.39
C MET A 60 -14.17 -16.77 19.63
N GLU A 61 -14.33 -16.73 18.31
CA GLU A 61 -13.89 -15.59 17.50
C GLU A 61 -14.78 -14.37 17.67
N GLU A 62 -16.10 -14.55 17.78
CA GLU A 62 -17.04 -13.48 18.12
C GLU A 62 -16.68 -12.82 19.46
N LEU A 63 -16.44 -13.61 20.51
CA LEU A 63 -16.03 -13.11 21.83
C LEU A 63 -14.65 -12.44 21.80
N ARG A 64 -13.74 -12.92 20.95
CA ARG A 64 -12.44 -12.26 20.76
C ARG A 64 -12.57 -10.91 20.06
N ASN A 65 -13.53 -10.79 19.15
CA ASN A 65 -13.75 -9.58 18.35
C ASN A 65 -14.62 -8.55 19.08
N SER A 66 -15.51 -8.96 19.99
CA SER A 66 -16.32 -8.03 20.79
C SER A 66 -15.43 -7.11 21.65
N VAL A 67 -14.37 -7.64 22.25
CA VAL A 67 -13.45 -6.85 23.08
C VAL A 67 -12.57 -5.89 22.26
N LYS A 68 -12.32 -6.18 20.98
CA LYS A 68 -11.59 -5.24 20.10
C LYS A 68 -12.39 -3.97 19.80
N ILE A 69 -13.72 -4.03 19.88
CA ILE A 69 -14.59 -2.87 19.68
C ILE A 69 -14.57 -1.98 20.94
N ASP A 70 -14.35 -2.57 22.12
CA ASP A 70 -14.28 -1.87 23.41
C ASP A 70 -12.93 -1.19 23.70
N GLU A 71 -11.92 -1.30 22.82
CA GLU A 71 -10.64 -0.56 22.95
C GLU A 71 -10.82 0.97 22.80
N VAL A 72 -11.98 1.45 22.32
CA VAL A 72 -12.42 2.83 22.55
C VAL A 72 -12.98 2.89 23.97
N GLY A 73 -12.08 2.95 24.95
CA GLY A 73 -12.43 3.04 26.35
C GLY A 73 -13.41 4.18 26.58
N VAL A 74 -14.69 3.85 26.79
CA VAL A 74 -15.72 4.81 27.14
C VAL A 74 -15.37 5.32 28.54
N VAL A 75 -14.74 6.49 28.60
CA VAL A 75 -14.50 7.21 29.85
C VAL A 75 -15.85 7.72 30.33
N ALA A 76 -16.60 6.86 31.02
CA ALA A 76 -17.85 7.24 31.67
C ALA A 76 -17.55 7.89 33.03
N TYR A 77 -18.16 9.04 33.28
CA TYR A 77 -18.13 9.67 34.60
C TYR A 77 -18.94 8.80 35.57
N LYS A 78 -18.27 8.21 36.56
CA LYS A 78 -18.94 7.47 37.65
C LYS A 78 -19.26 8.42 38.79
N SER A 79 -20.54 8.75 38.97
CA SER A 79 -21.00 9.52 40.12
C SER A 79 -20.79 8.74 41.42
N MET A 80 -20.42 9.44 42.50
CA MET A 80 -20.30 8.83 43.82
C MET A 80 -21.69 8.63 44.43
N ASP A 81 -21.98 7.40 44.85
CA ASP A 81 -23.16 7.08 45.67
C ASP A 81 -22.85 7.45 47.13
N ALA A 82 -23.38 8.59 47.58
CA ALA A 82 -23.13 9.13 48.90
C ALA A 82 -23.67 8.23 50.02
N ASP A 83 -24.84 7.62 49.82
CA ASP A 83 -25.48 6.79 50.83
C ASP A 83 -24.71 5.48 51.00
N ALA A 84 -24.31 4.84 49.90
CA ALA A 84 -23.46 3.65 49.96
C ALA A 84 -22.06 3.96 50.54
N PHE A 85 -21.53 5.16 50.33
CA PHE A 85 -20.25 5.59 50.87
C PHE A 85 -20.31 5.78 52.40
N LEU A 86 -21.36 6.45 52.89
CA LEU A 86 -21.59 6.64 54.33
C LEU A 86 -21.88 5.31 55.04
N ASN A 87 -22.64 4.42 54.38
CA ASN A 87 -22.93 3.08 54.89
C ASN A 87 -21.73 2.12 54.87
N ARG A 88 -20.65 2.42 54.17
CA ARG A 88 -19.39 1.63 54.23
C ARG A 88 -18.39 2.19 55.24
N ASN A 89 -18.46 3.49 55.53
CA ASN A 89 -17.50 4.18 56.39
C ASN A 89 -18.18 4.64 57.67
N HIS A 90 -18.33 3.75 58.65
CA HIS A 90 -19.08 4.04 59.88
C HIS A 90 -18.31 4.88 60.91
N THR A 91 -16.98 4.96 60.79
CA THR A 91 -16.11 5.64 61.74
C THR A 91 -15.47 6.88 61.10
N ARG A 92 -15.24 7.93 61.91
CA ARG A 92 -14.58 9.16 61.46
C ARG A 92 -13.22 8.91 60.80
N GLU A 93 -12.45 7.94 61.29
CA GLU A 93 -11.14 7.58 60.72
C GLU A 93 -11.29 6.90 59.35
N MET A 94 -12.27 6.01 59.18
CA MET A 94 -12.54 5.35 57.90
C MET A 94 -13.03 6.36 56.85
N MET A 95 -13.89 7.29 57.24
CA MET A 95 -14.29 8.40 56.36
C MET A 95 -13.10 9.27 55.95
N ARG A 96 -12.21 9.60 56.89
CA ARG A 96 -11.00 10.39 56.60
C ARG A 96 -10.10 9.67 55.59
N ASN A 97 -9.84 8.39 55.79
CA ASN A 97 -8.95 7.61 54.93
C ASN A 97 -9.55 7.43 53.52
N SER A 98 -10.84 7.11 53.42
CA SER A 98 -11.51 6.97 52.12
C SER A 98 -11.58 8.30 51.35
N LEU A 99 -11.74 9.44 52.03
CA LEU A 99 -11.65 10.76 51.40
C LEU A 99 -10.22 11.08 50.92
N LEU A 100 -9.18 10.69 51.67
CA LEU A 100 -7.79 10.85 51.25
C LEU A 100 -7.46 9.96 50.04
N GLU A 101 -7.95 8.72 50.02
CA GLU A 101 -7.82 7.83 48.87
C GLU A 101 -8.52 8.42 47.64
N LEU A 102 -9.72 8.98 47.82
CA LEU A 102 -10.45 9.65 46.74
C LEU A 102 -9.66 10.87 46.22
N ASP A 103 -9.14 11.73 47.08
CA ASP A 103 -8.26 12.85 46.68
C ASP A 103 -7.05 12.36 45.88
N GLU A 104 -6.38 11.30 46.34
CA GLU A 104 -5.25 10.69 45.67
C GLU A 104 -5.62 10.12 44.29
N THR A 105 -6.81 9.50 44.16
CA THR A 105 -7.29 9.03 42.85
C THR A 105 -7.53 10.19 41.90
N TRP A 106 -8.14 11.29 42.35
CA TRP A 106 -8.35 12.48 41.53
C TRP A 106 -7.03 13.11 41.13
N ARG A 107 -6.06 13.21 42.04
CA ARG A 107 -4.72 13.71 41.74
C ARG A 107 -4.09 12.93 40.58
N ARG A 108 -4.14 11.59 40.63
CA ARG A 108 -3.64 10.73 39.54
C ARG A 108 -4.38 10.95 38.24
N VAL A 109 -5.69 11.11 38.27
CA VAL A 109 -6.49 11.42 37.07
C VAL A 109 -6.05 12.74 36.45
N TYR A 110 -5.87 13.79 37.25
CA TYR A 110 -5.40 15.09 36.77
C TYR A 110 -3.98 15.04 36.21
N GLU A 111 -3.05 14.34 36.88
CA GLU A 111 -1.69 14.13 36.37
C GLU A 111 -1.70 13.42 35.02
N LYS A 112 -2.48 12.33 34.88
CA LYS A 112 -2.60 11.60 33.62
C LYS A 112 -3.28 12.44 32.53
N ALA A 113 -4.29 13.23 32.88
CA ALA A 113 -4.94 14.14 31.94
C ALA A 113 -3.97 15.24 31.45
N ALA A 114 -3.14 15.78 32.34
CA ALA A 114 -2.11 16.76 31.99
C ALA A 114 -1.04 16.16 31.07
N ASP A 115 -0.56 14.95 31.39
CA ASP A 115 0.37 14.21 30.54
C ASP A 115 -0.23 13.91 29.16
N LEU A 116 -1.49 13.48 29.11
CA LEU A 116 -2.20 13.21 27.86
C LEU A 116 -2.37 14.48 27.03
N SER A 117 -2.74 15.59 27.65
CA SER A 117 -2.85 16.89 26.99
C SER A 117 -1.52 17.34 26.39
N LYS A 118 -0.40 17.15 27.12
CA LYS A 118 0.95 17.44 26.63
C LYS A 118 1.33 16.57 25.44
N LYS A 119 1.06 15.26 25.50
CA LYS A 119 1.31 14.32 24.39
C LYS A 119 0.46 14.65 23.16
N ASN A 120 -0.83 14.93 23.35
CA ASN A 120 -1.73 15.31 22.27
C ASN A 120 -1.26 16.58 21.56
N ARG A 121 -0.76 17.58 22.29
CA ARG A 121 -0.15 18.77 21.68
C ARG A 121 1.08 18.44 20.84
N GLY A 122 1.93 17.53 21.32
CA GLY A 122 3.07 17.02 20.56
C GLY A 122 2.63 16.31 19.26
N PHE A 123 1.66 15.40 19.36
CA PHE A 123 1.12 14.71 18.20
C PHE A 123 0.47 15.66 17.18
N LEU A 124 -0.24 16.69 17.63
CA LEU A 124 -0.80 17.71 16.72
C LEU A 124 0.29 18.48 15.98
N ALA A 125 1.40 18.83 16.65
CA ALA A 125 2.54 19.49 16.00
C ALA A 125 3.24 18.56 14.99
N ASP A 126 3.39 17.27 15.33
CA ASP A 126 3.97 16.26 14.43
C ASP A 126 3.09 16.04 13.21
N ILE A 127 1.76 15.95 13.39
CA ILE A 127 0.81 15.83 12.27
C ILE A 127 0.90 17.05 11.37
N PHE A 128 0.94 18.25 11.95
CA PHE A 128 1.07 19.50 11.18
C PHE A 128 2.35 19.52 10.35
N SER A 129 3.50 19.23 10.96
CA SER A 129 4.79 19.21 10.24
C SER A 129 4.82 18.14 9.15
N LYS A 130 4.30 16.94 9.43
CA LYS A 130 4.21 15.86 8.42
C LYS A 130 3.32 16.26 7.26
N ASN A 131 2.14 16.84 7.51
CA ASN A 131 1.26 17.30 6.45
C ASN A 131 1.94 18.36 5.56
N GLN A 132 2.67 19.31 6.16
CA GLN A 132 3.45 20.29 5.40
C GLN A 132 4.53 19.63 4.53
N THR A 133 5.24 18.61 5.04
CA THR A 133 6.22 17.87 4.23
C THR A 133 5.56 17.08 3.10
N ILE A 134 4.38 16.49 3.34
CA ILE A 134 3.63 15.76 2.33
C ILE A 134 3.18 16.71 1.21
N GLU A 135 2.68 17.88 1.56
CA GLU A 135 2.30 18.90 0.59
C GLU A 135 3.50 19.37 -0.25
N ALA A 136 4.64 19.67 0.38
CA ALA A 136 5.86 20.06 -0.32
C ALA A 136 6.34 18.95 -1.28
N LEU A 137 6.42 17.71 -0.82
CA LEU A 137 6.81 16.57 -1.65
C LEU A 137 5.82 16.29 -2.78
N SER A 138 4.52 16.52 -2.56
CA SER A 138 3.50 16.36 -3.60
C SER A 138 3.66 17.40 -4.71
N SER A 139 3.99 18.65 -4.35
CA SER A 139 4.29 19.73 -5.28
C SER A 139 5.56 19.43 -6.09
N ASP A 140 6.63 19.01 -5.41
CA ASP A 140 7.89 18.63 -6.05
C ASP A 140 7.72 17.46 -7.02
N LYS A 141 6.94 16.45 -6.62
CA LYS A 141 6.58 15.33 -7.49
C LYS A 141 5.83 15.80 -8.73
N ALA A 142 4.86 16.70 -8.59
CA ALA A 142 4.12 17.25 -9.72
C ALA A 142 5.05 18.02 -10.69
N ALA A 143 5.97 18.83 -10.15
CA ALA A 143 6.96 19.56 -10.94
C ALA A 143 7.93 18.63 -11.68
N LEU A 144 8.42 17.57 -11.03
CA LEU A 144 9.29 16.57 -11.65
C LEU A 144 8.57 15.78 -12.75
N VAL A 145 7.31 15.41 -12.53
CA VAL A 145 6.48 14.74 -13.55
C VAL A 145 6.30 15.65 -14.77
N ALA A 146 6.07 16.95 -14.58
CA ALA A 146 5.97 17.90 -15.68
C ALA A 146 7.29 18.00 -16.46
N LYS A 147 8.44 18.12 -15.77
CA LYS A 147 9.77 18.12 -16.41
C LYS A 147 10.04 16.83 -17.18
N LEU A 148 9.70 15.68 -16.62
CA LEU A 148 9.86 14.39 -17.29
C LEU A 148 9.03 14.28 -18.57
N LYS A 149 7.81 14.83 -18.59
CA LYS A 149 6.99 14.86 -19.81
C LYS A 149 7.68 15.68 -20.91
N VAL A 150 8.18 16.86 -20.58
CA VAL A 150 8.90 17.73 -21.53
C VAL A 150 10.15 17.04 -22.08
N VAL A 151 10.97 16.45 -21.19
CA VAL A 151 12.18 15.73 -21.59
C VAL A 151 11.86 14.53 -22.48
N LYS A 152 10.82 13.75 -22.16
CA LYS A 152 10.37 12.64 -23.00
C LYS A 152 9.97 13.10 -24.39
N THR A 153 9.13 14.14 -24.49
CA THR A 153 8.71 14.66 -25.80
C THR A 153 9.87 15.19 -26.63
N ALA A 154 10.86 15.82 -26.00
CA ALA A 154 12.07 16.29 -26.70
C ALA A 154 12.95 15.12 -27.15
N SER A 155 13.11 14.10 -26.31
CA SER A 155 13.86 12.88 -26.64
C SER A 155 13.22 12.14 -27.81
N ASP A 156 11.89 11.99 -27.81
CA ASP A 156 11.16 11.31 -28.88
C ASP A 156 11.31 12.06 -30.22
N ALA A 157 11.28 13.40 -30.18
CA ALA A 157 11.53 14.23 -31.36
C ALA A 157 12.95 14.02 -31.93
N LEU A 158 13.97 14.03 -31.06
CA LEU A 158 15.36 13.80 -31.45
C LEU A 158 15.62 12.38 -31.98
N LEU A 159 14.94 11.37 -31.45
CA LEU A 159 15.02 9.99 -31.94
C LEU A 159 14.44 9.89 -33.35
N LEU A 160 13.29 10.52 -33.60
CA LEU A 160 12.68 10.58 -34.93
C LEU A 160 13.58 11.30 -35.94
N GLU A 161 14.17 12.43 -35.54
CA GLU A 161 15.14 13.16 -36.38
C GLU A 161 16.36 12.29 -36.72
N ASN A 162 16.98 11.66 -35.72
CA ASN A 162 18.11 10.76 -35.93
C ASN A 162 17.77 9.60 -36.87
N ARG A 163 16.56 9.04 -36.75
CA ARG A 163 16.10 7.95 -37.60
C ARG A 163 15.94 8.42 -39.05
N TYR A 164 15.33 9.58 -39.26
CA TYR A 164 15.17 10.19 -40.57
C TYR A 164 16.54 10.46 -41.22
N LEU A 165 17.46 11.11 -40.50
CA LEU A 165 18.80 11.40 -40.99
C LEU A 165 19.57 10.13 -41.34
N LYS A 166 19.50 9.09 -40.50
CA LYS A 166 20.11 7.77 -40.81
C LYS A 166 19.54 7.16 -42.09
N LYS A 167 18.23 7.28 -42.31
CA LYS A 167 17.57 6.79 -43.53
C LYS A 167 18.02 7.58 -44.76
N ALA A 168 18.05 8.90 -44.68
CA ALA A 168 18.51 9.78 -45.75
C ALA A 168 19.98 9.49 -46.12
N LEU A 169 20.87 9.34 -45.13
CA LEU A 169 22.27 8.97 -45.36
C LEU A 169 22.38 7.61 -46.06
N LYS A 170 21.63 6.60 -45.61
CA LYS A 170 21.61 5.25 -46.24
C LYS A 170 21.12 5.28 -47.68
N GLN A 171 20.15 6.14 -47.99
CA GLN A 171 19.53 6.17 -49.31
C GLN A 171 20.35 6.97 -50.31
N TYR A 172 20.98 8.06 -49.89
CA TYR A 172 21.61 9.01 -50.80
C TYR A 172 23.14 9.06 -50.72
N LEU A 173 23.73 8.85 -49.54
CA LEU A 173 25.17 9.05 -49.34
C LEU A 173 25.95 7.73 -49.39
N TYR A 174 25.48 6.69 -48.69
CA TYR A 174 26.18 5.40 -48.65
C TYR A 174 26.34 4.72 -50.02
N PRO A 175 25.36 4.75 -50.93
CA PRO A 175 25.53 4.21 -52.28
C PRO A 175 26.58 4.97 -53.09
N ALA A 176 26.61 6.31 -53.00
CA ALA A 176 27.59 7.14 -53.68
C ALA A 176 29.02 6.87 -53.16
N VAL A 177 29.19 6.76 -51.83
CA VAL A 177 30.48 6.42 -51.21
C VAL A 177 30.92 4.99 -51.55
N ALA A 178 29.99 4.02 -51.58
CA ALA A 178 30.29 2.66 -51.99
C ALA A 178 30.74 2.59 -53.46
N ASN A 179 30.11 3.38 -54.34
CA ASN A 179 30.50 3.49 -55.75
C ASN A 179 31.89 4.11 -55.92
N GLU A 180 32.28 5.10 -55.11
CA GLU A 180 33.64 5.67 -55.13
C GLU A 180 34.70 4.65 -54.68
N ILE A 181 34.44 3.88 -53.63
CA ILE A 181 35.36 2.83 -53.16
C ILE A 181 35.59 1.79 -54.26
N LEU A 182 34.53 1.32 -54.91
CA LEU A 182 34.61 0.31 -55.97
C LEU A 182 35.27 0.82 -57.26
N LYS A 183 35.19 2.14 -57.53
CA LYS A 183 36.00 2.79 -58.58
C LYS A 183 37.48 2.76 -58.22
N ASN A 184 37.83 3.12 -57.00
CA ASN A 184 39.22 3.15 -56.54
C ASN A 184 39.86 1.74 -56.54
N GLU A 185 39.06 0.70 -56.32
CA GLU A 185 39.49 -0.71 -56.38
C GLU A 185 39.52 -1.29 -57.82
N ASN A 186 39.25 -0.48 -58.86
CA ASN A 186 39.17 -0.89 -60.27
C ASN A 186 38.16 -2.02 -60.56
N VAL A 187 37.12 -2.18 -59.72
CA VAL A 187 36.06 -3.19 -59.92
C VAL A 187 34.92 -2.64 -60.78
N LEU A 188 34.71 -1.32 -60.79
CA LEU A 188 33.67 -0.62 -61.56
C LEU A 188 34.30 0.46 -62.46
N GLU A 189 34.11 0.36 -63.79
CA GLU A 189 34.67 1.33 -64.76
C GLU A 189 33.87 2.65 -64.84
N GLN A 190 32.56 2.60 -64.66
CA GLN A 190 31.67 3.78 -64.60
C GLN A 190 30.59 3.56 -63.53
N GLY A 191 30.84 4.09 -62.33
CA GLY A 191 29.80 4.25 -61.31
C GLY A 191 29.25 5.68 -61.33
N ASP A 192 27.93 5.83 -61.17
CA ASP A 192 27.33 7.12 -60.81
C ASP A 192 27.83 7.52 -59.42
N THR A 193 28.87 8.35 -59.39
CA THR A 193 29.49 8.88 -58.16
C THR A 193 29.00 10.28 -57.83
N GLU A 194 28.27 10.92 -58.73
CA GLU A 194 27.64 12.20 -58.44
C GLU A 194 26.42 11.95 -57.56
N VAL A 195 26.37 12.65 -56.41
CA VAL A 195 25.13 12.77 -55.64
C VAL A 195 24.09 13.34 -56.61
N ALA A 196 23.04 12.58 -56.91
CA ALA A 196 22.01 13.02 -57.86
C ALA A 196 21.57 14.46 -57.50
N PRO A 197 21.54 15.41 -58.47
CA PRO A 197 21.26 16.82 -58.18
C PRO A 197 19.88 17.01 -57.53
N GLU A 198 18.94 16.11 -57.84
CA GLU A 198 17.64 15.99 -57.18
C GLU A 198 17.77 15.63 -55.69
N ALA A 199 18.66 14.69 -55.34
CA ALA A 199 18.91 14.30 -53.95
C ALA A 199 19.59 15.44 -53.16
N MET A 200 20.48 16.19 -53.81
CA MET A 200 21.12 17.34 -53.17
C MET A 200 20.12 18.47 -52.93
N SER A 201 19.27 18.79 -53.91
CA SER A 201 18.16 19.73 -53.74
C SER A 201 17.18 19.33 -52.64
N ASN A 202 16.88 18.03 -52.50
CA ASN A 202 16.02 17.49 -51.44
C ASN A 202 16.68 17.55 -50.04
N LEU A 203 18.00 17.65 -49.96
CA LEU A 203 18.78 17.75 -48.72
C LEU A 203 19.12 19.20 -48.34
N THR A 204 19.24 20.12 -49.31
CA THR A 204 19.63 21.52 -49.10
C THR A 204 18.48 22.52 -49.06
N ASP A 205 17.23 22.09 -49.21
CA ASP A 205 16.09 22.99 -49.26
C ASP A 205 16.01 23.89 -47.99
N PRO A 206 16.21 25.22 -48.11
CA PRO A 206 16.11 26.16 -47.00
C PRO A 206 14.66 26.49 -46.63
N ALA A 207 13.70 26.00 -47.43
CA ALA A 207 12.28 26.06 -47.11
C ALA A 207 11.94 24.90 -46.17
N VAL A 208 11.51 25.23 -44.95
CA VAL A 208 10.98 24.29 -43.95
C VAL A 208 10.19 23.18 -44.66
N PRO A 209 10.63 21.91 -44.62
CA PRO A 209 10.00 20.87 -45.42
C PRO A 209 8.54 20.81 -45.01
N ALA A 210 7.66 20.80 -46.01
CA ALA A 210 6.21 20.73 -45.87
C ALA A 210 5.88 19.75 -44.76
N THR A 211 5.51 20.32 -43.60
CA THR A 211 5.36 19.70 -42.28
C THR A 211 5.93 18.28 -42.18
N PHE A 212 7.07 18.14 -41.51
CA PHE A 212 7.63 16.89 -40.97
C PHE A 212 6.58 15.86 -40.46
N SER A 213 5.36 16.31 -40.14
CA SER A 213 4.13 15.52 -39.94
C SER A 213 3.93 14.30 -40.86
N ASN A 214 4.05 14.43 -42.19
CA ASN A 214 3.57 13.36 -43.10
C ASN A 214 4.54 12.18 -43.25
N SER A 215 5.85 12.42 -43.21
CA SER A 215 6.87 11.36 -43.22
C SER A 215 7.04 10.72 -41.83
N ILE A 216 6.83 11.48 -40.76
CA ILE A 216 6.79 10.97 -39.39
C ILE A 216 5.58 10.05 -39.17
N ALA A 217 4.44 10.31 -39.83
CA ALA A 217 3.24 9.48 -39.69
C ALA A 217 3.47 8.01 -40.13
N ALA A 218 4.21 7.79 -41.22
CA ALA A 218 4.56 6.45 -41.69
C ALA A 218 5.64 5.77 -40.83
N ASP A 219 6.60 6.54 -40.28
CA ASP A 219 7.65 6.00 -39.41
C ASP A 219 7.17 5.71 -37.97
N ARG A 220 6.09 6.39 -37.50
CA ARG A 220 5.41 6.09 -36.23
C ARG A 220 4.86 4.66 -36.16
N GLU A 221 4.53 4.04 -37.30
CA GLU A 221 4.01 2.68 -37.34
C GLU A 221 5.10 1.61 -37.20
N MET A 222 6.34 1.92 -37.60
CA MET A 222 7.46 1.00 -37.48
C MET A 222 8.18 1.20 -36.14
N LEU A 223 7.69 0.58 -35.06
CA LEU A 223 8.41 0.50 -33.79
C LEU A 223 9.77 -0.16 -34.01
N SER A 224 10.84 0.45 -33.48
CA SER A 224 12.14 -0.23 -33.37
C SER A 224 11.96 -1.50 -32.54
N ARG A 225 12.75 -2.55 -32.79
CA ARG A 225 12.69 -3.82 -32.04
C ARG A 225 12.81 -3.59 -30.52
N GLU A 226 13.60 -2.60 -30.12
CA GLU A 226 13.78 -2.21 -28.72
C GLU A 226 12.55 -1.49 -28.15
N GLU A 227 11.91 -0.60 -28.92
CA GLU A 227 10.67 0.09 -28.54
C GLU A 227 9.49 -0.89 -28.43
N ALA A 228 9.40 -1.86 -29.34
CA ALA A 228 8.43 -2.94 -29.28
C ALA A 228 8.62 -3.83 -28.03
N LEU A 229 9.87 -4.06 -27.61
CA LEU A 229 10.20 -4.79 -26.40
C LEU A 229 9.81 -4.00 -25.14
N LEU A 230 10.12 -2.70 -25.09
CA LEU A 230 9.75 -1.82 -23.97
C LEU A 230 8.23 -1.69 -23.81
N ASN A 231 7.49 -1.57 -24.91
CA ASN A 231 6.02 -1.57 -24.88
C ASN A 231 5.46 -2.90 -24.37
N ARG A 232 6.04 -4.04 -24.76
CA ARG A 232 5.65 -5.35 -24.19
C ARG A 232 5.92 -5.43 -22.69
N MET A 233 7.07 -4.94 -22.23
CA MET A 233 7.42 -4.94 -20.81
C MET A 233 6.49 -4.02 -20.00
N GLN A 234 6.17 -2.82 -20.51
CA GLN A 234 5.20 -1.94 -19.87
C GLN A 234 3.80 -2.55 -19.81
N ASN A 235 3.33 -3.19 -20.89
CA ASN A 235 2.02 -3.84 -20.89
C ASN A 235 1.96 -5.04 -19.93
N GLN A 236 3.07 -5.75 -19.71
CA GLN A 236 3.14 -6.81 -18.69
C GLN A 236 3.13 -6.29 -17.25
N ILE A 237 3.70 -5.10 -17.01
CA ILE A 237 3.76 -4.49 -15.68
C ILE A 237 2.44 -3.80 -15.31
N PHE A 238 1.74 -3.18 -16.27
CA PHE A 238 0.55 -2.36 -16.03
C PHE A 238 -0.76 -2.97 -16.56
N GLY A 239 -0.72 -3.98 -17.43
CA GLY A 239 -1.90 -4.57 -18.10
C GLY A 239 -2.32 -5.94 -17.56
N GLY A 240 -1.75 -6.40 -16.45
CA GLY A 240 -2.00 -7.72 -15.87
C GLY A 240 -3.33 -7.93 -15.14
N ASP A 241 -4.23 -6.95 -15.12
CA ASP A 241 -5.47 -6.97 -14.30
C ASP A 241 -6.78 -6.97 -15.11
N ASN A 242 -6.77 -7.30 -16.40
CA ASN A 242 -8.02 -7.49 -17.17
C ASN A 242 -7.99 -8.82 -17.93
N ASN A 243 -8.16 -9.92 -17.19
CA ASN A 243 -8.96 -11.10 -17.58
C ASN A 243 -8.82 -12.18 -16.50
N ALA A 244 -9.71 -12.12 -15.51
CA ALA A 244 -10.15 -13.25 -14.70
C ALA A 244 -11.64 -13.08 -14.42
#